data_AF-A0A098EVY5-F1
#
_entry.id   AF-A0A098EVY5-F1
#
_cell.length_a   1.000
_cell.length_b   1.000
_cell.length_c   1.000
_cell.angle_alpha   90.00
_cell.angle_beta   90.00
_cell.angle_gamma   90.00
#
_symmetry.space_group_name_H-M   'P 1'
#
loop_
_entity.id
_entity.type
_entity.pdbx_description
1 polymer ?
#
loop_
_entity_poly.entity_id
_entity_poly.type
_entity_poly.pdbx_seq_one_letter_code
_entity_poly.pdbx_strand_id
1 'polypeptide(L)'
;MNRQQREKLYQIQERAYTEGSVENMNDQWVFFEEETEEASLMDEYLLQEVEIFRLNRWKRGTLIEPGKISSGEEIIVMRDSDRIRVRKHLIYSLERLLERLHGDAFIQFVTTLNSLRFSIYDCLYCYNHLNFLNGDYPKNGVNFMIFDNQEEICGVQHHFCYFEKESDRFEFTLNTGKRLVIEKLASP
;
A
#
# COMPACT_ATOMS: atom_id res chain seq x y z
N MET A 1 12.70 15.49 -3.18
CA MET A 1 11.22 15.36 -3.08
C MET A 1 10.79 15.71 -1.66
N ASN A 2 9.72 16.50 -1.48
CA ASN A 2 9.23 16.84 -0.14
C ASN A 2 8.28 15.74 0.40
N ARG A 3 8.05 15.71 1.72
CA ARG A 3 7.18 14.73 2.37
C ARG A 3 5.73 14.74 1.85
N GLN A 4 5.21 15.92 1.51
CA GLN A 4 3.84 16.10 1.01
C GLN A 4 3.61 15.41 -0.35
N GLN A 5 4.62 15.42 -1.24
CA GLN A 5 4.54 14.72 -2.53
C GLN A 5 4.50 13.20 -2.35
N ARG A 6 5.22 12.66 -1.37
CA ARG A 6 5.14 11.23 -1.00
C ARG A 6 3.77 10.86 -0.47
N GLU A 7 3.27 11.63 0.50
CA GLU A 7 1.95 11.40 1.09
C GLU A 7 0.84 11.44 0.03
N LYS A 8 0.92 12.35 -0.94
CA LYS A 8 -0.01 12.37 -2.07
C LYS A 8 0.05 11.08 -2.89
N LEU A 9 1.25 10.57 -3.20
CA LEU A 9 1.42 9.33 -3.95
C LEU A 9 0.86 8.11 -3.18
N TYR A 10 0.99 8.08 -1.85
CA TYR A 10 0.34 7.05 -1.01
C TYR A 10 -1.19 7.13 -1.01
N GLN A 11 -1.77 8.33 -1.13
CA GLN A 11 -3.21 8.55 -1.04
C GLN A 11 -3.95 8.32 -2.36
N ILE A 12 -3.30 8.54 -3.52
CA ILE A 12 -3.93 8.42 -4.84
C ILE A 12 -3.88 7.00 -5.42
N GLN A 13 -3.43 6.00 -4.66
CA GLN A 13 -3.35 4.61 -5.12
C GLN A 13 -4.77 4.05 -5.30
N GLU A 14 -5.12 3.63 -6.52
CA GLU A 14 -6.48 3.15 -6.85
C GLU A 14 -6.90 1.94 -6.01
N ARG A 15 -5.94 1.04 -5.72
CA ARG A 15 -6.16 -0.20 -4.97
C ARG A 15 -5.73 -0.09 -3.50
N ALA A 16 -5.85 1.10 -2.90
CA ALA A 16 -5.47 1.35 -1.50
C ALA A 16 -6.48 0.85 -0.46
N TYR A 17 -7.67 0.44 -0.90
CA TYR A 17 -8.75 0.06 -0.01
C TYR A 17 -9.26 -1.33 -0.37
N THR A 18 -9.74 -2.03 0.65
CA THR A 18 -10.60 -3.20 0.53
C THR A 18 -12.03 -2.72 0.75
N GLU A 19 -12.93 -3.07 -0.16
CA GLU A 19 -14.30 -2.59 -0.18
C GLU A 19 -15.29 -3.71 0.18
N GLY A 20 -16.42 -3.35 0.78
CA GLY A 20 -17.42 -4.32 1.20
C GLY A 20 -18.62 -3.69 1.91
N SER A 21 -19.43 -4.54 2.53
CA SER A 21 -20.59 -4.14 3.33
C SER A 21 -20.44 -4.57 4.78
N VAL A 22 -21.13 -3.89 5.70
CA VAL A 22 -21.19 -4.29 7.10
C VAL A 22 -22.59 -4.72 7.52
N GLU A 23 -22.66 -5.73 8.39
CA GLU A 23 -23.90 -6.18 9.02
C GLU A 23 -23.70 -6.34 10.53
N ASN A 24 -24.72 -6.01 11.31
CA ASN A 24 -24.75 -6.30 12.73
C ASN A 24 -25.39 -7.67 12.96
N MET A 25 -24.58 -8.65 13.36
CA MET A 25 -25.01 -10.01 13.62
C MET A 25 -24.69 -10.37 15.08
N ASN A 26 -25.72 -10.63 15.89
CA ASN A 26 -25.58 -10.97 17.31
C ASN A 26 -24.71 -9.96 18.09
N ASP A 27 -25.01 -8.66 17.94
CA ASP A 27 -24.27 -7.55 18.55
C ASP A 27 -22.80 -7.40 18.10
N GLN A 28 -22.40 -8.10 17.01
CA GLN A 28 -21.08 -7.98 16.41
C GLN A 28 -21.19 -7.36 15.02
N TRP A 29 -20.31 -6.40 14.72
CA TRP A 29 -20.20 -5.83 13.38
C TRP A 29 -19.27 -6.69 12.54
N VAL A 30 -19.83 -7.28 11.48
CA VAL A 30 -19.11 -8.14 10.52
C VAL A 30 -18.95 -7.36 9.22
N PHE A 31 -17.73 -7.33 8.70
CA PHE A 31 -17.40 -6.80 7.39
C PHE A 31 -17.33 -7.95 6.39
N PHE A 32 -18.01 -7.79 5.25
CA PHE A 32 -17.99 -8.74 4.14
C PHE A 32 -17.28 -8.08 2.96
N GLU A 33 -16.10 -8.60 2.61
CA GLU A 33 -15.31 -8.11 1.48
C GLU A 33 -15.99 -8.44 0.15
N GLU A 34 -16.09 -7.46 -0.75
CA GLU A 34 -16.82 -7.57 -2.02
C GLU A 34 -16.12 -8.52 -3.02
N GLU A 35 -14.78 -8.59 -3.00
CA GLU A 35 -14.01 -9.34 -3.99
C GLU A 35 -13.81 -10.82 -3.63
N THR A 36 -13.66 -11.12 -2.33
CA THR A 36 -13.29 -12.47 -1.83
C THR A 36 -14.45 -13.18 -1.14
N GLU A 37 -15.54 -12.45 -0.83
CA GLU A 37 -16.63 -12.89 0.06
C GLU A 37 -16.14 -13.29 1.46
N GLU A 38 -14.94 -12.87 1.86
CA GLU A 38 -14.40 -13.10 3.19
C GLU A 38 -15.14 -12.24 4.23
N ALA A 39 -15.37 -12.84 5.40
CA ALA A 39 -16.02 -12.19 6.53
C ALA A 39 -15.01 -11.99 7.67
N SER A 40 -14.92 -10.77 8.18
CA SER A 40 -14.05 -10.41 9.30
C SER A 40 -14.78 -9.52 10.30
N LEU A 41 -14.32 -9.51 11.56
CA LEU A 41 -14.91 -8.64 12.58
C LEU A 41 -14.40 -7.21 12.41
N MET A 42 -15.29 -6.23 12.56
CA MET A 42 -14.88 -4.82 12.54
C MET A 42 -13.88 -4.47 13.65
N ASP A 43 -13.87 -5.23 14.74
CA ASP A 43 -12.88 -5.17 15.81
C ASP A 43 -11.43 -5.33 15.31
N GLU A 44 -11.20 -6.08 14.24
CA GLU A 44 -9.87 -6.27 13.64
C GLU A 44 -9.34 -5.00 12.97
N TYR A 45 -10.22 -4.05 12.64
CA TYR A 45 -9.90 -2.80 11.97
C TYR A 45 -9.93 -1.58 12.89
N LEU A 46 -9.94 -1.77 14.20
CA LEU A 46 -9.92 -0.65 15.14
C LEU A 46 -8.70 0.25 14.93
N LEU A 47 -8.94 1.55 15.07
CA LEU A 47 -7.99 2.64 14.84
C LEU A 47 -7.48 2.78 13.39
N GLN A 48 -8.03 2.00 12.46
CA GLN A 48 -7.68 2.11 11.05
C GLN A 48 -8.50 3.19 10.34
N GLU A 49 -7.94 3.70 9.25
CA GLU A 49 -8.66 4.58 8.34
C GLU A 49 -9.73 3.78 7.58
N VAL A 50 -10.96 4.24 7.66
CA VAL A 50 -12.11 3.67 6.98
C VAL A 50 -12.87 4.77 6.26
N GLU A 51 -13.48 4.45 5.14
CA GLU A 51 -14.41 5.35 4.48
C GLU A 51 -15.78 4.70 4.36
N ILE A 52 -16.82 5.46 4.66
CA ILE A 52 -18.22 5.02 4.59
C ILE A 52 -18.93 5.75 3.46
N PHE A 53 -19.68 5.01 2.64
CA PHE A 53 -20.40 5.57 1.51
C PHE A 53 -21.75 6.11 1.96
N ARG A 54 -21.91 7.43 1.97
CA ARG A 54 -23.17 8.11 2.33
C ARG A 54 -23.43 9.30 1.45
N LEU A 55 -24.70 9.50 1.06
CA LEU A 55 -25.11 10.63 0.22
C LEU A 55 -24.28 10.72 -1.08
N ASN A 56 -24.05 9.56 -1.71
CA ASN A 56 -23.29 9.43 -2.95
C ASN A 56 -21.84 9.93 -2.88
N ARG A 57 -21.21 9.84 -1.71
CA ARG A 57 -19.79 10.17 -1.50
C ARG A 57 -19.16 9.29 -0.43
N TRP A 58 -17.86 9.06 -0.56
CA TRP A 58 -17.05 8.48 0.50
C TRP A 58 -16.76 9.53 1.57
N LYS A 59 -17.10 9.22 2.82
CA LYS A 59 -16.70 9.99 3.99
C LYS A 59 -15.59 9.24 4.72
N ARG A 60 -14.41 9.85 4.79
CA ARG A 60 -13.25 9.31 5.52
C ARG A 60 -13.35 9.54 7.02
N GLY A 61 -12.94 8.55 7.79
CA GLY A 61 -12.74 8.67 9.22
C GLY A 61 -11.84 7.56 9.78
N THR A 62 -11.79 7.47 11.10
CA THR A 62 -11.09 6.41 11.83
C THR A 62 -12.11 5.55 12.56
N LEU A 63 -12.01 4.23 12.46
CA LEU A 63 -12.86 3.33 13.24
C LEU A 63 -12.45 3.39 14.71
N ILE A 64 -13.31 3.93 15.58
CA ILE A 64 -13.00 4.12 17.01
C ILE A 64 -13.63 3.05 17.90
N GLU A 65 -14.74 2.47 17.45
CA GLU A 65 -15.42 1.33 18.07
C GLU A 65 -16.05 0.48 16.94
N PRO A 66 -16.32 -0.81 17.17
CA PRO A 66 -17.10 -1.60 16.22
C PRO A 66 -18.48 -0.94 16.04
N GLY A 67 -18.77 -0.47 14.83
CA GLY A 67 -20.00 0.30 14.56
C GLY A 67 -19.86 1.82 14.53
N LYS A 68 -18.71 2.41 14.92
CA LYS A 68 -18.57 3.88 15.00
C LYS A 68 -17.29 4.39 14.36
N ILE A 69 -17.48 5.34 13.44
CA ILE A 69 -16.41 5.98 12.68
C ILE A 69 -16.32 7.46 13.11
N SER A 70 -15.14 7.89 13.54
CA SER A 70 -14.84 9.29 13.85
C SER A 70 -14.39 10.02 12.60
N SER A 71 -15.09 11.07 12.20
CA SER A 71 -14.78 11.90 11.03
C SER A 71 -14.74 13.38 11.43
N GLY A 72 -13.57 13.88 11.84
CA GLY A 72 -13.45 15.22 12.42
C GLY A 72 -14.15 15.29 13.78
N GLU A 73 -15.12 16.18 13.92
CA GLU A 73 -15.96 16.31 15.12
C GLU A 73 -17.23 15.43 15.09
N GLU A 74 -17.50 14.76 13.96
CA GLU A 74 -18.67 13.90 13.79
C GLU A 74 -18.35 12.44 14.18
N ILE A 75 -19.29 11.78 14.87
CA ILE A 75 -19.31 10.33 15.02
C ILE A 75 -20.39 9.77 14.10
N ILE A 76 -19.98 8.93 13.17
CA ILE A 76 -20.84 8.24 12.21
C ILE A 76 -21.09 6.83 12.72
N VAL A 77 -22.34 6.54 13.10
CA VAL A 77 -22.77 5.19 13.48
C VAL A 77 -23.13 4.39 12.23
N MET A 78 -22.54 3.21 12.07
CA MET A 78 -22.82 2.28 10.98
C MET A 78 -24.22 1.69 11.08
N ARG A 79 -24.75 1.23 9.94
CA ARG A 79 -26.04 0.57 9.79
C ARG A 79 -25.84 -0.70 8.97
N ASP A 80 -26.75 -1.64 9.14
CA ASP A 80 -26.81 -2.83 8.28
C ASP A 80 -26.81 -2.42 6.81
N SER A 81 -26.03 -3.16 6.02
CA SER A 81 -25.77 -2.94 4.61
C SER A 81 -25.11 -1.59 4.26
N ASP A 82 -24.54 -0.86 5.24
CA ASP A 82 -23.68 0.28 4.92
C ASP A 82 -22.47 -0.22 4.11
N ARG A 83 -22.23 0.43 2.98
CA ARG A 83 -21.06 0.18 2.14
C ARG A 83 -19.87 0.93 2.72
N ILE A 84 -18.81 0.20 3.06
CA ILE A 84 -17.58 0.75 3.62
C ILE A 84 -16.37 0.30 2.81
N ARG A 85 -15.26 0.98 3.01
CA ARG A 85 -13.96 0.52 2.55
C ARG A 85 -12.91 0.78 3.62
N VAL A 86 -12.07 -0.22 3.87
CA VAL A 86 -10.99 -0.18 4.87
C VAL A 86 -9.67 0.04 4.15
N ARG A 87 -8.84 0.96 4.65
CA ARG A 87 -7.54 1.22 4.03
C ARG A 87 -6.58 0.06 4.28
N LYS A 88 -5.99 -0.47 3.22
CA LYS A 88 -4.96 -1.53 3.30
C LYS A 88 -3.70 -1.00 3.98
N HIS A 89 -3.02 -1.86 4.72
CA HIS A 89 -1.71 -1.55 5.28
C HIS A 89 -0.60 -1.86 4.30
N LEU A 90 0.47 -1.06 4.34
CA LEU A 90 1.71 -1.42 3.67
C LEU A 90 2.41 -2.51 4.49
N ILE A 91 3.02 -3.47 3.78
CA ILE A 91 3.98 -4.37 4.42
C ILE A 91 5.11 -3.53 5.03
N TYR A 92 5.40 -3.76 6.30
CA TYR A 92 6.41 -2.99 7.05
C TYR A 92 7.77 -2.91 6.33
N SER A 93 8.26 -4.04 5.79
CA SER A 93 9.52 -4.07 5.04
C SER A 93 9.51 -3.17 3.80
N LEU A 94 8.36 -3.10 3.10
CA LEU A 94 8.18 -2.23 1.94
C LEU A 94 8.11 -0.77 2.39
N GLU A 95 7.34 -0.47 3.44
CA GLU A 95 7.27 0.89 4.01
C GLU A 95 8.67 1.42 4.35
N ARG A 96 9.48 0.62 5.05
CA ARG A 96 10.89 0.96 5.36
C ARG A 96 11.75 1.18 4.12
N LEU A 97 11.53 0.41 3.07
CA LEU A 97 12.25 0.60 1.80
C LEU A 97 11.83 1.93 1.17
N LEU A 98 10.53 2.18 1.06
CA LEU A 98 9.97 3.39 0.48
C LEU A 98 10.36 4.65 1.25
N GLU A 99 10.57 4.59 2.57
CA GLU A 99 11.11 5.71 3.36
C GLU A 99 12.56 6.05 2.99
N ARG A 100 13.35 5.03 2.62
CA ARG A 100 14.79 5.16 2.33
C ARG A 100 15.10 5.52 0.88
N LEU A 101 14.22 5.21 -0.06
CA LEU A 101 14.41 5.54 -1.48
C LEU A 101 14.58 7.05 -1.70
N HIS A 102 15.53 7.41 -2.56
CA HIS A 102 15.66 8.80 -3.01
C HIS A 102 14.41 9.25 -3.76
N GLY A 103 14.16 10.56 -3.77
CA GLY A 103 12.89 11.12 -4.22
C GLY A 103 12.44 10.64 -5.61
N ASP A 104 13.35 10.71 -6.58
CA ASP A 104 13.03 10.35 -7.96
C ASP A 104 12.93 8.83 -8.14
N ALA A 105 13.74 8.04 -7.44
CA ALA A 105 13.67 6.58 -7.46
C ALA A 105 12.33 6.09 -6.92
N PHE A 106 11.82 6.70 -5.84
CA PHE A 106 10.49 6.44 -5.33
C PHE A 106 9.40 6.79 -6.34
N ILE A 107 9.46 7.99 -6.95
CA ILE A 107 8.46 8.41 -7.94
C ILE A 107 8.45 7.41 -9.11
N GLN A 108 9.62 7.09 -9.66
CA GLN A 108 9.73 6.16 -10.79
C GLN A 108 9.22 4.77 -10.43
N PHE A 109 9.56 4.26 -9.24
CA PHE A 109 9.06 2.98 -8.76
C PHE A 109 7.52 2.97 -8.69
N VAL A 110 6.93 3.93 -7.98
CA VAL A 110 5.47 3.99 -7.78
C VAL A 110 4.72 4.22 -9.09
N THR A 111 5.16 5.18 -9.91
CA THR A 111 4.47 5.46 -11.19
C THR A 111 4.61 4.31 -12.18
N THR A 112 5.75 3.62 -12.20
CA THR A 112 5.93 2.43 -13.02
C THR A 112 5.02 1.31 -12.55
N LEU A 113 4.96 1.05 -11.24
CA LEU A 113 4.05 0.06 -10.65
C LEU A 113 2.59 0.38 -10.99
N ASN A 114 2.16 1.64 -10.83
CA ASN A 114 0.82 2.09 -11.20
C ASN A 114 0.53 1.97 -12.70
N SER A 115 1.51 2.23 -13.57
CA SER A 115 1.34 2.06 -15.02
C SER A 115 1.11 0.60 -15.44
N LEU A 116 1.52 -0.34 -14.59
CA LEU A 116 1.28 -1.78 -14.73
C LEU A 116 -0.02 -2.22 -14.04
N ARG A 117 -0.84 -1.29 -13.54
CA ARG A 117 -2.09 -1.54 -12.77
C ARG A 117 -1.86 -2.22 -11.42
N PHE A 118 -0.69 -2.00 -10.82
CA PHE A 118 -0.42 -2.39 -9.44
C PHE A 118 -0.37 -1.17 -8.53
N SER A 119 -0.73 -1.37 -7.29
CA SER A 119 -0.58 -0.44 -6.18
C SER A 119 0.53 -0.92 -5.26
N ILE A 120 1.16 0.01 -4.53
CA ILE A 120 2.08 -0.36 -3.44
C ILE A 120 1.38 -1.16 -2.33
N TYR A 121 0.05 -1.07 -2.22
CA TYR A 121 -0.76 -1.86 -1.29
C TYR A 121 -1.09 -3.27 -1.80
N ASP A 122 -0.72 -3.59 -3.05
CA ASP A 122 -0.83 -4.95 -3.60
C ASP A 122 0.39 -5.83 -3.25
N CYS A 123 1.30 -5.33 -2.38
CA CYS A 123 2.51 -6.07 -2.01
C CYS A 123 2.15 -7.26 -1.12
N LEU A 124 2.53 -8.47 -1.54
CA LEU A 124 2.40 -9.70 -0.76
C LEU A 124 3.67 -10.02 0.03
N TYR A 125 4.84 -9.61 -0.49
CA TYR A 125 6.12 -9.89 0.13
C TYR A 125 7.15 -8.82 -0.22
N CYS A 126 7.95 -8.42 0.77
CA CYS A 126 9.10 -7.56 0.57
C CYS A 126 10.30 -8.01 1.43
N TYR A 127 11.35 -8.46 0.76
CA TYR A 127 12.67 -8.60 1.35
C TYR A 127 13.47 -7.32 1.13
N ASN A 128 13.65 -6.56 2.21
CA ASN A 128 14.41 -5.31 2.21
C ASN A 128 15.82 -5.58 2.77
N HIS A 129 16.77 -5.87 1.88
CA HIS A 129 18.16 -6.14 2.24
C HIS A 129 18.85 -4.93 2.87
N LEU A 130 18.47 -3.72 2.47
CA LEU A 130 19.05 -2.47 2.99
C LEU A 130 18.89 -2.33 4.51
N ASN A 131 17.90 -2.97 5.12
CA ASN A 131 17.70 -2.97 6.58
C ASN A 131 18.83 -3.67 7.35
N PHE A 132 19.55 -4.60 6.71
CA PHE A 132 20.62 -5.36 7.33
C PHE A 132 22.00 -4.70 7.20
N LEU A 133 22.12 -3.66 6.36
CA LEU A 133 23.38 -2.97 6.08
C LEU A 133 23.57 -1.71 6.95
N ASN A 134 22.97 -1.67 8.14
CA ASN A 134 23.09 -0.51 9.03
C ASN A 134 24.53 -0.43 9.59
N GLY A 135 25.28 0.61 9.18
CA GLY A 135 26.67 0.82 9.62
C GLY A 135 27.73 0.26 8.68
N ASP A 136 27.32 -0.57 7.70
CA ASP A 136 28.23 -1.13 6.70
C ASP A 136 28.43 -0.17 5.52
N TYR A 137 29.67 -0.14 5.01
CA TYR A 137 30.05 0.55 3.78
C TYR A 137 31.00 -0.36 2.98
N PRO A 138 30.78 -0.56 1.66
CA PRO A 138 29.73 0.02 0.83
C PRO A 138 28.37 -0.69 0.98
N LYS A 139 27.26 0.05 0.79
CA LYS A 139 25.92 -0.53 0.76
C LYS A 139 25.54 -0.91 -0.66
N ASN A 140 25.43 -2.20 -0.94
CA ASN A 140 24.89 -2.69 -2.20
C ASN A 140 24.06 -3.94 -1.97
N GLY A 141 23.22 -4.27 -2.93
CA GLY A 141 22.46 -5.52 -2.90
C GLY A 141 21.17 -5.42 -3.67
N VAL A 142 20.29 -6.39 -3.39
CA VAL A 142 19.02 -6.53 -4.10
C VAL A 142 17.89 -6.72 -3.09
N ASN A 143 16.84 -5.91 -3.22
CA ASN A 143 15.58 -6.14 -2.54
C ASN A 143 14.64 -6.90 -3.47
N PHE A 144 13.83 -7.79 -2.90
CA PHE A 144 12.84 -8.57 -3.65
C PHE A 144 11.45 -8.18 -3.19
N MET A 145 10.55 -7.90 -4.12
CA MET A 145 9.16 -7.59 -3.84
C MET A 145 8.26 -8.41 -4.76
N ILE A 146 7.13 -8.87 -4.23
CA ILE A 146 6.08 -9.55 -4.99
C ILE A 146 4.78 -8.78 -4.79
N PHE A 147 4.09 -8.48 -5.89
CA PHE A 147 2.80 -7.81 -5.92
C PHE A 147 1.76 -8.68 -6.63
N ASP A 148 0.52 -8.60 -6.17
CA ASP A 148 -0.63 -9.31 -6.74
C ASP A 148 -1.84 -8.37 -6.79
N ASN A 149 -2.28 -8.01 -8.00
CA ASN A 149 -3.44 -7.17 -8.22
C ASN A 149 -4.72 -7.98 -8.52
N GLN A 150 -4.72 -9.29 -8.22
CA GLN A 150 -5.74 -10.30 -8.52
C GLN A 150 -5.91 -10.63 -10.02
N GLU A 151 -5.28 -9.89 -10.93
CA GLU A 151 -5.25 -10.20 -12.37
C GLU A 151 -3.90 -10.80 -12.79
N GLU A 152 -2.81 -10.21 -12.32
CA GLU A 152 -1.43 -10.55 -12.64
C GLU A 152 -0.57 -10.54 -11.37
N ILE A 153 0.55 -11.27 -11.43
CA ILE A 153 1.58 -11.22 -10.39
C ILE A 153 2.79 -10.47 -10.96
N CYS A 154 3.29 -9.49 -10.20
CA CYS A 154 4.49 -8.74 -10.54
C CYS A 154 5.60 -8.99 -9.53
N GLY A 155 6.72 -9.55 -9.99
CA GLY A 155 7.96 -9.60 -9.24
C GLY A 155 8.81 -8.36 -9.53
N VAL A 156 9.30 -7.70 -8.48
CA VAL A 156 10.21 -6.56 -8.60
C VAL A 156 11.52 -6.85 -7.88
N GLN A 157 12.63 -6.72 -8.61
CA GLN A 157 13.98 -6.72 -8.04
C GLN A 157 14.51 -5.29 -8.02
N HIS A 158 14.81 -4.78 -6.84
CA HIS A 158 15.42 -3.46 -6.67
C HIS A 158 16.91 -3.64 -6.34
N HIS A 159 17.75 -3.49 -7.35
CA HIS A 159 19.20 -3.46 -7.24
C HIS A 159 19.63 -2.06 -6.81
N PHE A 160 20.36 -1.96 -5.71
CA PHE A 160 20.83 -0.69 -5.19
C PHE A 160 22.33 -0.70 -4.91
N CYS A 161 22.91 0.48 -4.99
CA CYS A 161 24.32 0.75 -4.76
C CYS A 161 24.40 2.16 -4.17
N TYR A 162 24.75 2.30 -2.88
CA TYR A 162 24.84 3.59 -2.18
C TYR A 162 26.25 3.80 -1.63
N PHE A 163 27.17 4.12 -2.54
CA PHE A 163 28.54 4.55 -2.23
C PHE A 163 28.96 5.64 -3.23
N GLU A 164 30.14 5.54 -3.86
CA GLU A 164 30.71 6.51 -4.80
C GLU A 164 29.78 6.91 -5.96
N LYS A 165 28.95 5.99 -6.46
CA LYS A 165 27.90 6.29 -7.45
C LYS A 165 26.61 5.67 -6.97
N GLU A 166 25.72 6.52 -6.46
CA GLU A 166 24.41 6.04 -6.04
C GLU A 166 23.59 5.58 -7.25
N SER A 167 23.00 4.40 -7.17
CA SER A 167 22.09 3.91 -8.19
C SER A 167 20.96 3.08 -7.60
N ASP A 168 19.80 3.24 -8.22
CA ASP A 168 18.60 2.44 -7.99
C ASP A 168 18.15 1.89 -9.35
N ARG A 169 18.11 0.56 -9.46
CA ARG A 169 17.65 -0.14 -10.66
C ARG A 169 16.53 -1.10 -10.28
N PHE A 170 15.36 -0.90 -10.86
CA PHE A 170 14.19 -1.75 -10.64
C PHE A 170 13.95 -2.60 -11.89
N GLU A 171 13.89 -3.92 -11.70
CA GLU A 171 13.44 -4.85 -12.71
C GLU A 171 12.06 -5.40 -12.33
N PHE A 172 11.05 -5.11 -13.16
CA PHE A 172 9.70 -5.62 -13.03
C PHE A 172 9.52 -6.80 -13.97
N THR A 173 8.95 -7.89 -13.49
CA THR A 173 8.62 -9.09 -14.27
C THR A 173 7.20 -9.51 -13.96
N LEU A 174 6.34 -9.50 -14.98
CA LEU A 174 4.97 -10.00 -14.87
C LEU A 174 4.92 -11.50 -15.13
N ASN A 175 3.93 -12.18 -14.57
CA ASN A 175 3.63 -13.59 -14.85
C ASN A 175 3.35 -13.87 -16.34
N THR A 176 2.98 -12.85 -17.12
CA THR A 176 2.88 -12.91 -18.59
C THR A 176 4.24 -12.98 -19.31
N GLY A 177 5.35 -12.87 -18.59
CA GLY A 177 6.71 -12.83 -19.14
C GLY A 177 7.16 -11.44 -19.60
N LYS A 178 6.26 -10.43 -19.55
CA LYS A 178 6.61 -9.05 -19.83
C LYS A 178 7.59 -8.54 -18.77
N ARG A 179 8.68 -7.92 -19.23
CA ARG A 179 9.73 -7.35 -18.39
C ARG A 179 9.91 -5.87 -18.66
N LEU A 180 10.14 -5.10 -17.60
CA LEU A 180 10.47 -3.69 -17.66
C LEU A 180 11.64 -3.42 -16.73
N VAL A 181 12.64 -2.68 -17.21
CA VAL A 181 13.80 -2.29 -16.40
C VAL A 181 13.86 -0.78 -16.41
N ILE A 182 13.94 -0.20 -15.22
CA ILE A 182 14.23 1.21 -15.02
C ILE A 182 15.50 1.32 -14.19
N GLU A 183 16.40 2.21 -14.60
CA GLU A 183 17.66 2.43 -13.90
C GLU A 183 17.89 3.92 -13.79
N LYS A 184 18.17 4.37 -12.57
CA LYS A 184 18.66 5.70 -12.32
C LYS A 184 20.10 5.62 -11.85
N LEU A 185 20.97 6.28 -12.60
CA LEU A 185 22.32 6.61 -12.17
C LEU A 185 22.27 7.99 -11.51
N ALA A 186 22.79 8.14 -10.31
CA ALA A 186 23.11 9.46 -9.79
C ALA A 186 24.23 10.06 -10.67
N SER A 187 23.99 11.24 -11.24
CA SER A 187 25.06 12.03 -11.86
C SER A 187 26.08 12.43 -10.78
N PRO A 188 27.39 12.46 -11.10
CA PRO A 188 28.44 12.83 -10.16
C PRO A 188 28.30 14.25 -9.60
#